data_AF-A0A212EI64-F1
#
_entry.id   AF-A0A212EI64-F1
#
_cell.length_a   1.000
_cell.length_b   1.000
_cell.length_c   1.000
_cell.angle_alpha   90.00
_cell.angle_beta   90.00
_cell.angle_gamma   90.00
#
_symmetry.space_group_name_H-M   'P 1'
#
loop_
_entity.id
_entity.type
_entity.pdbx_description
1 polymer ?
#
loop_
_entity_poly.entity_id
_entity_poly.type
_entity_poly.pdbx_seq_one_letter_code
_entity_poly.pdbx_strand_id
1 'polypeptide(L)' 'MTSEKNAQISQARETFQILYQISQLLSTGLDTETLTICIRLCELGVDPEVLAHVIKEIRKMGEATVHDKPVNLQV' A
#
# COMPACT_ATOMS: atom_id res chain seq x y z
N MET A 1 -11.15 10.88 30.08
CA MET A 1 -10.85 11.68 28.86
C MET A 1 -9.44 11.48 28.28
N THR A 2 -8.31 11.61 29.00
CA THR A 2 -6.97 11.30 28.43
C THR A 2 -6.70 9.79 28.30
N SER A 3 -7.17 8.98 29.25
CA SER A 3 -6.97 7.51 29.24
C SER A 3 -7.69 6.81 28.07
N GLU A 4 -8.93 7.21 27.77
CA GLU A 4 -9.75 6.60 26.71
C GLU A 4 -9.18 6.89 25.30
N LYS A 5 -8.69 8.11 25.08
CA LYS A 5 -8.02 8.49 23.83
C LYS A 5 -6.74 7.68 23.61
N ASN A 6 -5.98 7.43 24.66
CA ASN A 6 -4.77 6.60 24.58
C ASN A 6 -5.10 5.14 24.26
N ALA A 7 -6.19 4.61 24.83
CA ALA A 7 -6.68 3.27 24.52
C ALA A 7 -7.11 3.14 23.05
N GLN A 8 -7.84 4.11 22.51
CA GLN A 8 -8.24 4.13 21.09
C GLN A 8 -7.03 4.18 20.14
N ILE A 9 -6.01 4.98 20.46
CA ILE A 9 -4.78 5.04 19.65
C ILE A 9 -4.05 3.70 19.69
N SER A 10 -4.01 3.02 20.85
CA SER A 10 -3.40 1.70 20.98
C SER A 10 -4.14 0.66 20.13
N GLN A 11 -5.47 0.65 20.17
CA GLN A 11 -6.30 -0.26 19.38
C GLN A 11 -6.13 -0.05 17.87
N ALA A 12 -6.08 1.21 17.43
CA ALA A 12 -5.84 1.54 16.03
C ALA A 12 -4.48 1.04 15.54
N ARG A 13 -3.43 1.18 16.37
CA ARG A 13 -2.09 0.66 16.07
C ARG A 13 -2.07 -0.86 15.97
N GLU A 14 -2.71 -1.55 16.91
CA GLU A 14 -2.81 -3.00 16.91
C GLU A 14 -3.58 -3.51 15.68
N THR A 15 -4.69 -2.86 15.35
CA THR A 15 -5.47 -3.16 14.14
C THR A 15 -4.61 -3.01 12.88
N PHE A 16 -3.86 -1.91 12.77
CA PHE A 16 -2.96 -1.70 11.64
C PHE A 16 -1.86 -2.77 11.56
N GLN A 17 -1.28 -3.15 12.70
CA GLN A 17 -0.25 -4.20 12.74
C GLN A 17 -0.80 -5.56 12.26
N ILE A 18 -2.02 -5.92 12.66
CA ILE A 18 -2.67 -7.14 12.18
C ILE A 18 -2.91 -7.07 10.67
N LEU A 19 -3.43 -5.95 10.15
CA LEU A 19 -3.62 -5.76 8.72
C LEU A 19 -2.32 -5.86 7.93
N TYR A 20 -1.23 -5.31 8.47
CA TYR A 20 0.10 -5.43 7.87
C TYR A 20 0.60 -6.88 7.87
N GLN A 21 0.42 -7.62 8.97
CA GLN A 21 0.79 -9.05 8.99
C GLN A 21 0.01 -9.87 7.96
N ILE A 22 -1.29 -9.59 7.80
CA ILE A 22 -2.12 -10.22 6.77
C ILE A 22 -1.59 -9.88 5.37
N SER A 23 -1.21 -8.63 5.11
CA SER A 23 -0.66 -8.21 3.81
C SER A 23 0.66 -8.92 3.48
N GLN A 24 1.52 -9.12 4.47
CA GLN A 24 2.76 -9.88 4.33
C GLN A 24 2.48 -11.37 4.07
N LEU A 25 1.53 -11.96 4.79
CA LEU A 25 1.17 -13.37 4.60
C LEU A 25 0.64 -13.65 3.20
N LEU A 26 -0.15 -12.72 2.64
CA LEU A 26 -0.67 -12.80 1.28
C LEU A 26 0.34 -12.33 0.22
N SER A 27 1.54 -11.92 0.63
CA SER A 27 2.61 -11.43 -0.27
C SER A 27 2.13 -10.35 -1.24
N THR A 28 1.31 -9.40 -0.77
CA THR A 28 0.79 -8.29 -1.62
C THR A 28 1.88 -7.28 -2.02
N GLY A 29 3.04 -7.34 -1.35
CA GLY A 29 4.16 -6.42 -1.57
C GLY A 29 3.82 -4.98 -1.20
N LEU A 30 2.83 -4.74 -0.35
CA LEU A 30 2.50 -3.41 0.18
C LEU A 30 3.43 -3.10 1.35
N ASP A 31 4.09 -1.94 1.29
CA ASP A 31 4.80 -1.36 2.42
C ASP A 31 3.82 -0.69 3.39
N THR A 32 4.32 -0.29 4.56
CA THR A 32 3.51 0.31 5.62
C THR A 32 2.86 1.62 5.19
N GLU A 33 3.55 2.41 4.37
CA GLU A 33 3.03 3.67 3.85
C GLU A 33 1.91 3.43 2.83
N THR A 34 2.12 2.59 1.82
CA THR A 34 1.07 2.29 0.83
C THR A 34 -0.13 1.63 1.47
N LEU A 35 0.07 0.70 2.42
CA LEU A 35 -1.05 0.09 3.14
C LEU A 35 -1.88 1.13 3.91
N THR A 36 -1.22 2.09 4.55
CA THR A 36 -1.90 3.19 5.26
C THR A 36 -2.73 4.04 4.30
N ILE A 37 -2.20 4.35 3.13
CA ILE A 37 -2.93 5.09 2.08
C ILE A 37 -4.13 4.27 1.60
N CYS A 38 -3.97 2.97 1.37
CA CYS A 38 -5.06 2.10 0.94
C CYS A 38 -6.20 2.08 1.96
N ILE A 39 -5.89 1.94 3.25
CA ILE A 39 -6.89 1.97 4.32
C ILE A 39 -7.68 3.27 4.30
N ARG A 40 -7.00 4.42 4.19
CA ARG A 40 -7.65 5.74 4.15
C ARG A 40 -8.54 5.91 2.92
N LEU A 41 -8.12 5.40 1.77
CA LEU A 41 -8.94 5.42 0.56
C LEU A 41 -10.19 4.55 0.73
N CYS A 42 -10.06 3.36 1.32
CA CYS A 42 -11.20 2.52 1.66
C CYS A 42 -12.14 3.19 2.68
N GLU A 43 -11.61 3.89 3.68
CA GLU A 43 -12.41 4.67 4.65
C GLU A 43 -13.19 5.82 3.99
N LEU A 44 -12.68 6.38 2.89
CA LEU A 44 -13.38 7.37 2.06
C LEU A 44 -14.44 6.76 1.13
N GLY A 45 -14.61 5.44 1.15
CA GLY A 45 -15.59 4.72 0.32
C GLY A 45 -15.08 4.35 -1.07
N VAL A 46 -13.76 4.38 -1.29
CA VAL A 46 -13.17 3.85 -2.53
C VAL A 46 -13.31 2.32 -2.54
N ASP A 47 -13.75 1.78 -3.68
CA ASP A 47 -13.86 0.34 -3.88
C ASP A 47 -12.46 -0.33 -3.80
N PRO A 48 -12.24 -1.29 -2.88
CA PRO A 48 -10.96 -1.98 -2.74
C PRO A 48 -10.55 -2.78 -3.99
N GLU A 49 -11.50 -3.29 -4.78
CA GLU A 49 -11.21 -4.04 -6.00
C GLU A 49 -10.62 -3.11 -7.08
N VAL A 50 -11.28 -1.96 -7.30
CA VAL A 50 -10.80 -0.92 -8.22
C VAL A 50 -9.44 -0.38 -7.76
N LEU A 51 -9.29 -0.12 -6.46
CA LEU A 51 -8.03 0.35 -5.89
C LEU A 51 -6.88 -0.65 -6.14
N ALA A 52 -7.14 -1.95 -5.98
CA ALA A 52 -6.15 -2.99 -6.26
C ALA A 52 -5.74 -3.01 -7.74
N HIS A 53 -6.69 -2.81 -8.66
CA HIS A 53 -6.39 -2.69 -10.09
C HIS A 53 -5.49 -1.49 -10.38
N VAL A 54 -5.81 -0.32 -9.83
CA VAL A 54 -5.01 0.91 -10.03
C VAL A 54 -3.59 0.74 -9.49
N ILE A 55 -3.43 0.16 -8.29
CA ILE A 55 -2.10 -0.08 -7.70
C ILE A 55 -1.25 -1.02 -8.56
N LYS A 56 -1.86 -2.09 -9.11
CA LYS A 56 -1.17 -3.03 -10.01
C LYS A 56 -0.70 -2.34 -11.28
N GLU A 57 -1.55 -1.52 -11.90
CA GLU A 57 -1.20 -0.80 -13.12
C GLU A 57 -0.08 0.22 -12.88
N ILE A 58 -0.14 0.98 -11.79
CA ILE A 58 0.92 1.94 -11.42
C ILE A 58 2.27 1.23 -11.23
N ARG A 59 2.28 0.09 -10.53
CA ARG A 59 3.52 -0.71 -10.33
C ARG A 59 4.09 -1.21 -11.65
N LYS A 60 3.24 -1.73 -12.53
CA LYS A 60 3.63 -2.19 -13.86
C LYS A 60 4.24 -1.07 -14.72
N MET A 61 3.68 0.14 -14.65
CA MET A 61 4.24 1.31 -15.34
C MET A 61 5.60 1.71 -14.78
N GLY A 62 5.79 1.65 -13.46
CA GLY A 62 7.06 1.94 -12.80
C GLY A 62 8.17 0.93 -13.15
N GLU A 63 7.82 -0.34 -13.38
CA GLU A 63 8.77 -1.35 -13.85
C GLU A 63 9.12 -1.17 -15.33
N ALA A 64 8.15 -0.78 -16.16
CA ALA A 64 8.34 -0.60 -17.60
C ALA A 64 9.30 0.55 -17.95
N THR A 65 9.38 1.60 -17.12
CA THR A 65 10.26 2.76 -17.37
C THR A 65 11.73 2.49 -17.03
N VAL A 66 12.05 1.43 -16.29
CA VAL A 66 13.45 1.08 -15.94
C VAL A 66 14.15 0.29 -17.04
N HIS A 67 13.41 -0.32 -17.98
CA HIS A 67 14.00 -1.16 -19.04
C HIS A 67 14.44 -0.39 -20.30
N ASP A 68 14.17 0.91 -20.40
CA ASP A 68 14.68 1.74 -21.50
C ASP A 68 16.11 2.22 -21.19
N LYS A 69 17.06 1.27 -21.14
CA LYS A 69 18.48 1.61 -21.20
C LYS A 69 18.82 1.83 -22.67
N PRO A 70 19.34 3.00 -23.10
CA PRO A 70 19.69 3.21 -24.50
C PRO A 70 20.74 2.17 -24.88
N VAL A 71 20.38 1.27 -25.79
CA VAL A 71 21.34 0.40 -26.47
C VAL A 71 22.32 1.34 -27.16
N ASN A 72 23.52 1.40 -26.61
CA ASN A 72 24.68 2.06 -27.16
C ASN A 72 24.86 1.56 -28.60
N LEU A 73 24.46 2.39 -29.57
CA LEU A 73 24.75 2.14 -30.97
C LEU A 73 26.20 2.57 -31.20
N GLN A 74 27.10 1.64 -30.89
CA GLN A 74 28.49 1.71 -31.27
C GLN A 74 28.55 1.55 -32.80
N VAL A 75 28.84 2.64 -33.50
CA VAL A 75 29.33 2.65 -34.89
C VAL A 75 30.62 3.43 -34.92
#